data_AF-A0A952QIA7-F1
#
_entry.id   AF-A0A952QIA7-F1
#
_cell.length_a   1.000
_cell.length_b   1.000
_cell.length_c   1.000
_cell.angle_alpha   90.00
_cell.angle_beta   90.00
_cell.angle_gamma   90.00
#
_symmetry.space_group_name_H-M   'P 1'
#
loop_
_entity.id
_entity.type
_entity.pdbx_description
1 polymer ?
#
loop_
_entity_poly.entity_id
_entity_poly.type
_entity_poly.pdbx_seq_one_letter_code
_entity_poly.pdbx_strand_id
1 'polypeptide(L)' 'MPEMDCQDVIKRMGSYLDRELEEREVAAVRAHLGHCAWCEGAFRWEGSILRLVKESAHAEAPKGLLGKLMQNCDQE' A
#
# COMPACT_ATOMS: atom_id res chain seq x y z
N MET A 1 11.70 14.71 17.48
CA MET A 1 11.39 14.16 16.15
C MET A 1 10.42 15.14 15.51
N PRO A 2 10.62 15.62 14.27
CA PRO A 2 9.63 16.49 13.67
C PRO A 2 8.34 15.68 13.50
N GLU A 3 7.29 16.13 14.18
CA GLU A 3 5.94 15.63 14.01
C GLU A 3 5.52 15.85 12.55
N MET A 4 5.08 14.80 11.86
CA MET A 4 4.48 14.97 10.53
C MET A 4 3.11 15.61 10.69
N ASP A 5 2.91 16.73 9.99
CA ASP A 5 1.61 17.38 9.93
C ASP A 5 0.70 16.73 8.86
N CYS A 6 -0.55 17.18 8.80
CA CYS A 6 -1.51 16.66 7.83
C CYS A 6 -1.04 16.89 6.38
N GLN A 7 -0.40 18.03 6.07
CA GLN A 7 0.05 18.31 4.70
C GLN A 7 1.16 17.37 4.28
N ASP A 8 2.10 17.08 5.18
CA ASP A 8 3.20 16.15 4.93
C ASP A 8 2.72 14.72 4.70
N VAL A 9 1.70 14.29 5.44
CA VAL A 9 1.07 12.97 5.31
C VAL A 9 0.33 12.86 3.99
N ILE A 10 -0.48 13.86 3.63
CA ILE A 10 -1.18 13.86 2.34
C ILE A 10 -0.20 13.82 1.17
N LYS A 11 0.88 14.61 1.21
CA LYS A 11 1.91 14.60 0.15
C LYS A 11 2.58 13.24 -0.01
N ARG A 12 2.73 12.49 1.08
CA ARG A 12 3.40 11.17 1.12
C ARG A 12 2.42 10.00 1.02
N MET A 13 1.11 10.25 0.95
CA MET A 13 0.06 9.22 0.96
C MET A 13 0.23 8.22 -0.17
N GLY A 14 0.47 8.69 -1.39
CA GLY A 14 0.68 7.84 -2.57
C GLY A 14 1.85 6.88 -2.36
N SER A 15 3.05 7.43 -2.07
CA SER A 15 4.24 6.62 -1.79
C SER A 15 4.06 5.68 -0.59
N TYR A 16 3.26 6.06 0.42
CA TYR A 16 2.91 5.17 1.53
C TYR A 16 2.04 3.99 1.08
N LEU A 17 1.03 4.25 0.23
CA LEU A 17 0.16 3.22 -0.35
C LEU A 17 0.92 2.27 -1.30
N ASP A 18 1.85 2.82 -2.08
CA ASP A 18 2.70 2.08 -3.01
C ASP A 18 3.87 1.35 -2.32
N ARG A 19 4.04 1.55 -1.01
CA ARG A 19 5.12 0.97 -0.17
C ARG A 19 6.51 1.41 -0.60
N GLU A 20 6.65 2.64 -1.05
CA GLU A 20 7.90 3.25 -1.52
C GLU A 20 8.57 4.13 -0.46
N LEU A 21 7.98 4.26 0.73
CA LEU A 21 8.56 5.02 1.83
C LEU A 21 9.57 4.20 2.63
N GLU A 22 10.60 4.89 3.13
CA GLU A 22 11.55 4.33 4.09
C GLU A 22 10.86 4.00 5.43
N GLU A 23 11.40 3.04 6.19
CA GLU A 23 10.78 2.56 7.44
C GLU A 23 10.47 3.68 8.43
N ARG A 24 11.36 4.68 8.53
CA ARG A 24 11.18 5.86 9.39
C ARG A 24 9.96 6.70 8.98
N GLU A 25 9.71 6.81 7.67
CA GLU A 25 8.62 7.61 7.11
C GLU A 25 7.30 6.84 7.22
N VAL A 26 7.34 5.53 7.00
CA VAL A 26 6.21 4.62 7.28
C VAL A 26 5.75 4.75 8.73
N ALA A 27 6.70 4.75 9.69
CA ALA A 27 6.37 4.90 11.10
C ALA A 27 5.71 6.25 11.42
N ALA A 28 6.24 7.34 10.85
CA ALA A 28 5.69 8.68 11.05
C ALA A 28 4.30 8.86 10.43
N VAL A 29 4.09 8.39 9.19
CA VAL A 29 2.77 8.41 8.54
C VAL A 29 1.77 7.56 9.33
N ARG A 30 2.16 6.35 9.74
CA ARG A 30 1.31 5.45 10.54
C ARG A 30 0.91 6.08 11.88
N ALA A 31 1.86 6.74 12.57
CA ALA A 31 1.57 7.45 13.80
C ALA A 31 0.51 8.54 13.58
N HIS A 32 0.65 9.32 12.50
CA HIS A 32 -0.31 10.37 12.18
C HIS A 32 -1.70 9.84 11.84
N LEU A 33 -1.78 8.81 11.00
CA LEU A 33 -3.05 8.16 10.65
C LEU A 33 -3.77 7.59 11.88
N GLY A 34 -3.04 7.22 12.92
CA GLY A 34 -3.61 6.71 14.18
C GLY A 34 -4.31 7.77 15.04
N HIS A 35 -4.03 9.07 14.84
CA HIS A 35 -4.60 10.15 15.65
C HIS A 35 -5.40 11.18 14.84
N CYS A 36 -5.30 11.18 13.51
CA CYS A 36 -5.97 12.15 12.65
C CYS A 36 -7.05 11.48 11.80
N ALA A 37 -8.31 11.60 12.23
CA ALA A 37 -9.47 11.01 11.54
C ALA A 37 -9.63 11.51 10.09
N TRP A 38 -9.23 12.74 9.81
CA TRP A 38 -9.29 13.30 8.46
C TRP A 38 -8.29 12.62 7.51
N CYS A 39 -7.01 12.52 7.91
CA CYS A 39 -6.00 11.82 7.13
C CYS A 39 -6.32 10.32 7.00
N GLU A 40 -6.85 9.71 8.05
CA GLU A 40 -7.33 8.32 8.03
C GLU A 40 -8.47 8.12 7.01
N GLY A 41 -9.40 9.08 6.95
CA GLY A 41 -10.46 9.11 5.94
C GLY A 41 -9.92 9.22 4.51
N ALA A 42 -8.97 10.12 4.27
CA ALA A 42 -8.31 10.28 2.98
C ALA A 42 -7.55 9.00 2.57
N PHE A 43 -6.81 8.39 3.50
CA PHE A 43 -6.11 7.13 3.29
C PHE A 43 -7.06 6.00 2.89
N ARG A 44 -8.19 5.84 3.58
CA ARG A 44 -9.21 4.84 3.24
C ARG A 44 -9.80 5.08 1.85
N TRP A 45 -10.05 6.33 1.51
CA TRP A 45 -10.59 6.69 0.21
C TRP A 45 -9.61 6.36 -0.91
N GLU A 46 -8.34 6.79 -0.83
CA GLU A 46 -7.33 6.44 -1.82
C GLU A 46 -7.10 4.93 -1.92
N GLY A 47 -7.04 4.23 -0.78
CA GLY A 47 -6.95 2.77 -0.75
C GLY A 47 -8.15 2.07 -1.41
N SER A 48 -9.34 2.67 -1.35
CA SER A 48 -10.52 2.16 -2.06
C SER A 48 -10.38 2.28 -3.58
N ILE A 49 -9.79 3.37 -4.08
CA ILE A 49 -9.51 3.55 -5.50
C ILE A 49 -8.50 2.53 -5.99
N LEU A 50 -7.39 2.34 -5.25
CA LEU A 50 -6.37 1.34 -5.60
C LEU A 50 -6.96 -0.08 -5.62
N ARG A 51 -7.90 -0.39 -4.71
CA ARG A 51 -8.63 -1.66 -4.74
C ARG A 51 -9.43 -1.82 -6.03
N LEU A 52 -10.20 -0.81 -6.44
CA LEU A 52 -10.96 -0.84 -7.69
C LEU A 52 -10.05 -1.01 -8.91
N VAL A 53 -8.91 -0.33 -8.94
CA VAL A 53 -7.91 -0.50 -10.02
C VAL A 53 -7.40 -1.95 -10.04
N LYS A 54 -7.06 -2.51 -8.88
CA LYS A 54 -6.61 -3.91 -8.78
C LYS A 54 -7.67 -4.91 -9.25
N GLU A 55 -8.94 -4.66 -8.95
CA GLU A 55 -10.08 -5.51 -9.35
C GLU A 55 -10.43 -5.39 -10.84
N SER A 56 -10.09 -4.27 -11.49
CA SER A 56 -10.36 -4.03 -12.90
C SER A 56 -9.19 -4.39 -13.81
N ALA A 57 -7.95 -4.23 -13.33
CA ALA A 57 -6.72 -4.48 -14.07
C ALA A 57 -6.21 -5.91 -13.84
N HIS A 58 -7.01 -6.91 -14.23
CA HIS A 58 -6.58 -8.31 -14.22
C HIS A 58 -6.07 -8.74 -15.59
N ALA A 59 -4.91 -9.40 -15.61
CA ALA A 59 -4.38 -10.12 -16.76
C ALA A 59 -4.36 -11.61 -16.45
N GLU A 60 -4.73 -12.44 -17.44
CA GLU A 60 -4.67 -13.89 -17.31
C GLU A 60 -3.21 -14.34 -17.23
N ALA A 61 -2.89 -15.16 -16.21
CA ALA A 61 -1.55 -15.68 -16.04
C ALA A 61 -1.19 -16.62 -17.21
N PRO A 62 0.07 -16.61 -17.70
CA PRO A 62 0.50 -17.53 -18.74
C PRO A 62 0.23 -18.99 -18.37
N LYS A 63 -0.25 -19.78 -19.35
CA LYS A 63 -0.55 -21.20 -19.16
C LYS A 63 0.70 -21.93 -18.62
N GLY A 64 0.51 -22.73 -17.58
CA GLY A 64 1.58 -23.52 -16.95
C GLY A 64 2.48 -22.77 -15.97
N LEU A 65 2.31 -21.44 -15.79
CA LEU A 65 3.06 -20.70 -14.76
C LEU A 65 2.74 -21.22 -13.35
N LEU A 66 1.46 -21.42 -13.04
CA LEU A 66 1.03 -21.93 -11.73
C LEU A 66 1.63 -23.31 -11.44
N GLY A 67 1.65 -24.21 -12.43
CA GLY A 67 2.22 -25.55 -12.26
C GLY A 67 3.72 -25.53 -11.95
N LYS A 68 4.47 -24.61 -12.56
CA LYS A 68 5.90 -24.40 -12.26
C LYS A 68 6.12 -23.81 -10.86
N LEU A 69 5.28 -22.87 -10.44
CA LEU A 69 5.36 -22.30 -9.09
C LEU A 69 5.10 -23.38 -8.03
N MET A 70 4.05 -24.18 -8.21
CA MET A 70 3.71 -25.26 -7.27
C MET A 70 4.83 -26.30 -7.14
N GLN A 71 5.44 -26.73 -8.25
CA GLN A 71 6.58 -27.65 -8.22
C GLN A 71 7.78 -27.17 -7.40
N ASN A 72 7.97 -25.84 -7.30
CA ASN A 72 9.08 -25.25 -6.56
C ASN A 72 8.70 -24.89 -5.12
N CYS A 73 7.41 -24.81 -4.78
CA CYS A 73 6.96 -24.62 -3.40
C CYS A 73 7.07 -25.90 -2.56
N ASP A 74 7.02 -27.08 -3.19
CA ASP A 74 7.17 -28.37 -2.50
C ASP A 74 8.64 -28.78 -2.25
N GLN A 75 9.61 -27.92 -2.62
CA GLN A 75 11.05 -28.19 -2.51
C GLN A 75 11.73 -27.58 -1.26
N GLU A 76 10.95 -27.05 -0.31
CA GLU A 76 11.45 -26.51 0.97
C GLU A 76 11.38 -27.51 2.13
#